data_AF-A0A7K0BTW1-F1
#
_entry.id   AF-A0A7K0BTW1-F1
#
_cell.length_a   1.000
_cell.length_b   1.000
_cell.length_c   1.000
_cell.angle_alpha   90.00
_cell.angle_beta   90.00
_cell.angle_gamma   90.00
#
_symmetry.space_group_name_H-M   'P 1'
#
loop_
_entity.id
_entity.type
_entity.pdbx_description
1 polymer ?
#
loop_
_entity_poly.entity_id
_entity_poly.type
_entity_poly.pdbx_seq_one_letter_code
_entity_poly.pdbx_strand_id
1 'polypeptide(L)'
;MIHVTREQAMENAGRILAEARVHMATLTAREAAEEAFVPGGPSIDELEERIRALRAEQVAANAAKQSAAEAGQVLASARAHMARHTPRQAAEEAYVPDGPSAEELEERIRALRDKARRSQ
;
A
#
# COMPACT_ATOMS: atom_id res chain seq x y z
N MET A 1 24.03 -6.04 38.66
CA MET A 1 23.82 -6.60 37.31
C MET A 1 22.37 -6.32 36.95
N ILE A 2 22.10 -5.42 36.01
CA ILE A 2 20.72 -5.07 35.65
C ILE A 2 20.21 -6.19 34.75
N HIS A 3 19.27 -7.00 35.25
CA HIS A 3 18.59 -7.99 34.43
C HIS A 3 17.54 -7.28 33.58
N VAL A 4 17.83 -7.12 32.29
CA VAL A 4 16.88 -6.63 31.30
C VAL A 4 15.90 -7.77 31.01
N THR A 5 14.60 -7.52 31.16
CA THR A 5 13.58 -8.50 30.81
C THR A 5 13.49 -8.65 29.29
N ARG A 6 12.92 -9.76 28.82
CA ARG A 6 12.71 -9.97 27.38
C ARG A 6 11.91 -8.85 26.73
N GLU A 7 10.86 -8.38 27.40
CA GLU A 7 10.02 -7.27 26.91
C GLU A 7 10.82 -5.97 26.82
N GLN A 8 11.61 -5.64 27.85
CA GLN A 8 12.47 -4.46 27.83
C GLN A 8 13.54 -4.54 26.74
N ALA A 9 14.08 -5.73 26.46
CA ALA A 9 15.02 -5.94 25.37
C ALA A 9 14.35 -5.70 24.00
N MET A 10 13.11 -6.15 23.82
CA MET A 10 12.35 -5.94 22.59
C MET A 10 11.97 -4.46 22.39
N GLU A 11 11.54 -3.77 23.44
CA GLU A 11 11.27 -2.32 23.38
C GLU A 11 12.53 -1.51 23.04
N ASN A 12 13.65 -1.83 23.69
CA ASN A 12 14.91 -1.15 23.41
C ASN A 12 15.38 -1.38 21.97
N ALA A 13 15.26 -2.62 21.46
CA ALA A 13 15.58 -2.92 20.06
C ALA A 13 14.64 -2.17 19.10
N GLY A 14 13.35 -2.10 19.41
CA GLY A 14 12.37 -1.34 18.62
C GLY A 14 12.71 0.14 18.55
N ARG A 15 13.12 0.75 19.68
CA ARG A 15 13.52 2.16 19.73
C ARG A 15 14.76 2.44 18.89
N ILE A 16 15.81 1.63 19.06
CA ILE A 16 17.05 1.76 18.28
C ILE A 16 16.76 1.64 16.78
N LEU A 17 15.91 0.68 16.39
CA LEU A 17 15.52 0.50 14.99
C LEU A 17 14.73 1.70 14.46
N ALA A 18 13.82 2.26 15.25
CA ALA A 18 13.05 3.44 14.86
C ALA A 18 13.95 4.67 14.69
N GLU A 19 14.86 4.91 15.64
CA GLU A 19 15.84 6.00 15.57
C GLU A 19 16.75 5.85 14.35
N ALA A 20 17.28 4.64 14.11
CA ALA A 20 18.10 4.35 12.94
C ALA A 20 17.33 4.61 11.63
N ARG A 21 16.04 4.26 11.57
CA ARG A 21 15.20 4.54 10.40
C ARG A 21 15.00 6.02 10.16
N VAL A 22 14.74 6.79 11.22
CA VAL A 22 14.58 8.25 11.11
C VAL A 22 15.88 8.88 10.64
N HIS A 23 17.01 8.50 11.23
CA HIS A 23 18.34 8.97 10.84
C HIS A 23 18.63 8.69 9.36
N MET A 24 18.44 7.43 8.93
CA MET A 24 18.63 7.05 7.53
C MET A 24 17.70 7.81 6.55
N ALA A 25 16.50 8.19 6.99
CA ALA A 25 15.56 8.96 6.19
C ALA A 25 15.97 10.43 6.04
N THR A 26 16.71 10.98 7.01
CA THR A 26 17.21 12.36 6.94
C THR A 26 18.45 12.52 6.08
N LEU A 27 19.22 11.45 5.86
CA LEU A 27 20.43 11.48 5.05
C LEU A 27 20.11 11.52 3.55
N THR A 28 20.82 12.37 2.82
CA THR A 28 20.94 12.27 1.36
C THR A 28 21.61 10.94 0.98
N ALA A 29 21.50 10.55 -0.29
CA ALA A 29 22.15 9.33 -0.76
C ALA A 29 23.68 9.40 -0.61
N ARG A 30 24.27 10.60 -0.76
CA ARG A 30 25.69 10.84 -0.58
C ARG A 30 26.12 10.66 0.87
N GLU A 31 25.45 11.32 1.80
CA GLU A 31 25.78 11.21 3.23
C GLU A 31 25.61 9.78 3.73
N ALA A 32 24.57 9.07 3.28
CA ALA A 32 24.38 7.66 3.61
C ALA A 32 25.48 6.75 3.00
N ALA A 33 25.99 7.08 1.81
CA ALA A 33 27.11 6.37 1.19
C ALA A 33 28.42 6.61 1.95
N GLU A 34 28.64 7.84 2.42
CA GLU A 34 29.79 8.21 3.25
C GLU A 34 29.76 7.50 4.62
N GLU A 35 28.59 7.42 5.27
CA GLU A 35 28.43 6.65 6.51
C GLU A 35 28.62 5.14 6.30
N ALA A 36 28.21 4.61 5.14
CA ALA A 36 28.31 3.19 4.82
C ALA A 36 29.68 2.75 4.27
N PHE A 37 30.58 3.69 3.96
CA PHE A 37 31.87 3.39 3.36
C PHE A 37 32.79 2.63 4.32
N VAL A 38 33.36 1.53 3.83
CA VAL A 38 34.36 0.73 4.55
C VAL A 38 35.58 0.55 3.65
N PRO A 39 36.82 0.77 4.13
CA PRO A 39 38.02 0.54 3.34
C PRO A 39 38.08 -0.88 2.77
N GLY A 40 38.36 -0.99 1.47
CA GLY A 40 38.34 -2.27 0.75
C GLY A 40 36.95 -2.70 0.24
N GLY A 41 35.91 -1.91 0.51
CA GLY A 41 34.58 -2.07 -0.06
C GLY A 41 34.36 -1.27 -1.35
N PRO A 42 33.10 -1.17 -1.80
CA PRO A 42 32.71 -0.32 -2.93
C PRO A 42 33.07 1.14 -2.69
N SER A 43 33.28 1.89 -3.77
CA SER A 43 33.52 3.33 -3.68
C SER A 43 32.28 4.05 -3.14
N ILE A 44 32.48 5.26 -2.62
CA ILE A 44 31.37 6.10 -2.15
C ILE A 44 30.38 6.38 -3.31
N ASP A 45 30.89 6.58 -4.52
CA ASP A 45 30.05 6.82 -5.70
C ASP A 45 29.20 5.59 -6.04
N GLU A 46 29.78 4.38 -5.97
CA GLU A 46 29.05 3.12 -6.18
C GLU A 46 27.99 2.90 -5.09
N LEU A 47 28.30 3.22 -3.83
CA LEU A 47 27.35 3.15 -2.73
C LEU A 47 26.20 4.14 -2.92
N GLU A 48 26.51 5.36 -3.34
CA GLU A 48 25.52 6.40 -3.59
C GLU A 48 24.54 5.99 -4.71
N GLU A 49 25.05 5.47 -5.82
CA GLU A 49 24.23 4.96 -6.92
C GLU A 49 23.30 3.82 -6.47
N ARG A 50 23.83 2.86 -5.70
CA ARG A 50 23.05 1.76 -5.14
C ARG A 50 21.96 2.26 -4.20
N ILE A 51 22.27 3.22 -3.33
CA ILE A 51 21.30 3.80 -2.40
C ILE A 51 20.20 4.53 -3.16
N ARG A 52 20.53 5.29 -4.21
CA ARG A 52 19.53 5.95 -5.08
C ARG A 52 18.61 4.93 -5.75
N ALA A 53 19.18 3.87 -6.33
CA ALA A 53 18.40 2.81 -6.98
C ALA A 53 17.44 2.13 -6.00
N LEU A 54 17.92 1.72 -4.83
CA LEU A 54 17.11 1.09 -3.79
C LEU A 54 15.96 2.00 -3.31
N ARG A 55 16.24 3.29 -3.10
CA ARG A 55 15.21 4.26 -2.70
C ARG A 55 14.15 4.44 -3.79
N ALA A 56 14.54 4.49 -5.07
CA ALA A 56 13.61 4.59 -6.18
C ALA A 56 12.68 3.37 -6.30
N GLU A 57 13.25 2.15 -6.18
CA GLU A 57 12.47 0.90 -6.17
C GLU A 57 11.48 0.86 -5.01
N GLN A 58 11.90 1.30 -3.81
CA GLN A 58 11.04 1.34 -2.64
C GLN A 58 9.86 2.31 -2.81
N VAL A 59 10.08 3.48 -3.43
CA VAL A 59 9.02 4.44 -3.74
C VAL A 59 8.01 3.82 -4.70
N ALA A 60 8.48 3.21 -5.79
CA ALA A 60 7.61 2.54 -6.77
C ALA A 60 6.79 1.41 -6.13
N ALA A 61 7.43 0.57 -5.30
CA ALA A 61 6.76 -0.51 -4.60
C ALA A 61 5.70 -0.01 -3.61
N ASN A 62 5.97 1.10 -2.91
CA ASN A 62 5.01 1.70 -1.98
C ASN A 62 3.81 2.31 -2.71
N ALA A 63 4.05 3.00 -3.84
CA ALA A 63 2.98 3.53 -4.68
C ALA A 63 2.06 2.42 -5.20
N ALA A 64 2.63 1.30 -5.67
CA ALA A 64 1.85 0.14 -6.10
C ALA A 64 0.99 -0.43 -4.95
N LYS A 65 1.56 -0.58 -3.75
CA LYS A 65 0.80 -1.04 -2.56
C LYS A 65 -0.33 -0.08 -2.18
N GLN A 66 -0.09 1.23 -2.24
CA GLN A 66 -1.12 2.24 -1.98
C GLN A 66 -2.26 2.15 -3.00
N SER A 67 -1.94 2.08 -4.29
CA SER A 67 -2.97 1.93 -5.34
C SER A 67 -3.80 0.64 -5.18
N ALA A 68 -3.16 -0.46 -4.77
CA ALA A 68 -3.87 -1.71 -4.52
C ALA A 68 -4.78 -1.62 -3.29
N ALA A 69 -4.33 -0.94 -2.22
CA ALA A 69 -5.13 -0.70 -1.03
C ALA A 69 -6.35 0.19 -1.34
N GLU A 70 -6.16 1.26 -2.11
CA GLU A 70 -7.23 2.16 -2.57
C GLU A 70 -8.24 1.42 -3.44
N ALA A 71 -7.79 0.64 -4.42
CA ALA A 71 -8.66 -0.20 -5.24
C ALA A 71 -9.47 -1.19 -4.38
N GLY A 72 -8.83 -1.79 -3.37
CA GLY A 72 -9.50 -2.64 -2.39
C GLY A 72 -10.59 -1.92 -1.61
N GLN A 73 -10.34 -0.67 -1.17
CA GLN A 73 -11.33 0.15 -0.47
C GLN A 73 -12.51 0.52 -1.38
N VAL A 74 -12.26 0.85 -2.65
CA VAL A 74 -13.32 1.14 -3.63
C VAL A 74 -14.20 -0.10 -3.85
N LEU A 75 -13.60 -1.27 -4.04
CA LEU A 75 -14.34 -2.52 -4.21
C LEU A 75 -15.13 -2.90 -2.95
N ALA A 76 -14.56 -2.72 -1.76
CA ALA A 76 -15.26 -2.96 -0.50
C ALA A 76 -16.46 -2.01 -0.34
N SER A 77 -16.29 -0.74 -0.70
CA SER A 77 -17.34 0.27 -0.64
C SER A 77 -18.46 -0.03 -1.65
N ALA A 78 -18.09 -0.39 -2.89
CA ALA A 78 -19.04 -0.82 -3.91
C ALA A 78 -19.83 -2.07 -3.46
N ARG A 79 -19.15 -3.06 -2.87
CA ARG A 79 -19.80 -4.26 -2.32
C ARG A 79 -20.77 -3.91 -1.18
N ALA A 80 -20.37 -3.02 -0.27
CA ALA A 80 -21.23 -2.59 0.83
C ALA A 80 -22.45 -1.81 0.31
N HIS A 81 -22.26 -0.95 -0.69
CA HIS A 81 -23.34 -0.23 -1.36
C HIS A 81 -24.31 -1.19 -2.05
N MET A 82 -23.81 -2.19 -2.79
CA MET A 82 -24.64 -3.25 -3.38
C MET A 82 -25.35 -4.11 -2.34
N ALA A 83 -24.77 -4.34 -1.16
CA ALA A 83 -25.44 -5.10 -0.11
C ALA A 83 -26.64 -4.36 0.51
N ARG A 84 -26.62 -3.02 0.50
CA ARG A 84 -27.67 -2.16 1.08
C ARG A 84 -28.81 -1.87 0.11
N HIS A 85 -28.53 -1.86 -1.20
CA HIS A 85 -29.53 -1.53 -2.22
C HIS A 85 -29.97 -2.77 -2.98
N THR A 86 -31.28 -2.84 -3.28
CA THR A 86 -31.78 -3.78 -4.27
C THR A 86 -31.15 -3.48 -5.64
N PRO A 87 -31.05 -4.47 -6.55
CA PRO A 87 -30.55 -4.25 -7.90
C PRO A 87 -31.24 -3.08 -8.62
N ARG A 88 -32.55 -2.93 -8.43
CA ARG A 88 -33.35 -1.82 -8.97
C ARG A 88 -32.94 -0.46 -8.41
N GLN A 89 -32.80 -0.33 -7.09
CA GLN A 89 -32.38 0.93 -6.46
C GLN A 89 -30.96 1.34 -6.90
N ALA A 90 -30.05 0.38 -6.98
CA ALA A 90 -28.69 0.63 -7.47
C ALA A 90 -28.68 1.04 -8.97
N ALA A 91 -29.61 0.53 -9.78
CA ALA A 91 -29.76 0.89 -11.18
C ALA A 91 -30.40 2.27 -11.38
N GLU A 92 -31.40 2.63 -10.56
CA GLU A 92 -32.01 3.96 -10.54
C GLU A 92 -30.99 5.04 -10.11
N GLU A 93 -30.10 4.74 -9.15
CA GLU A 93 -29.02 5.64 -8.73
C GLU A 93 -27.87 5.75 -9.75
N ALA A 94 -27.57 4.66 -10.46
CA ALA A 94 -26.53 4.64 -11.50
C ALA A 94 -27.01 5.17 -12.86
N TYR A 95 -28.29 5.53 -12.98
CA TYR A 95 -28.87 6.05 -14.21
C TYR A 95 -28.27 7.44 -14.54
N VAL A 96 -27.73 7.55 -15.75
CA VAL A 96 -27.27 8.81 -16.33
C VAL A 96 -28.14 9.08 -17.56
N PRO A 97 -28.67 10.31 -17.76
CA PRO A 97 -29.32 10.67 -19.01
C PRO A 97 -28.38 10.38 -20.19
N ASP A 98 -28.87 9.67 -21.22
CA ASP A 98 -28.11 9.10 -22.35
C ASP A 98 -27.28 7.82 -22.07
N GLY A 99 -27.46 7.20 -20.89
CA GLY A 99 -26.90 5.90 -20.51
C GLY A 99 -27.84 4.71 -20.74
N PRO A 100 -27.41 3.48 -20.36
CA PRO A 100 -28.27 2.30 -20.39
C PRO A 100 -29.51 2.51 -19.52
N SER A 101 -30.64 1.91 -19.90
CA SER A 101 -31.87 2.05 -19.14
C SER A 101 -31.73 1.45 -17.73
N ALA A 102 -32.56 1.88 -16.78
CA ALA A 102 -32.56 1.34 -15.42
C ALA A 102 -32.80 -0.18 -15.40
N GLU A 103 -33.58 -0.72 -16.33
CA GLU A 103 -33.81 -2.17 -16.47
C GLU A 103 -32.54 -2.91 -16.96
N GLU A 104 -31.82 -2.34 -17.93
CA GLU A 104 -30.54 -2.90 -18.42
C GLU A 104 -29.45 -2.86 -17.35
N LEU A 105 -29.42 -1.80 -16.54
CA LEU A 105 -28.51 -1.68 -15.39
C LEU A 105 -28.86 -2.70 -14.30
N GLU A 106 -30.16 -2.91 -14.01
CA GLU A 106 -30.61 -3.91 -13.03
C GLU A 106 -30.16 -5.32 -13.41
N GLU A 107 -30.35 -5.70 -14.68
CA GLU A 107 -29.97 -7.02 -15.19
C GLU A 107 -28.44 -7.25 -15.10
N ARG A 108 -27.65 -6.23 -15.47
CA ARG A 108 -26.19 -6.26 -15.34
C ARG A 108 -25.74 -6.40 -13.88
N ILE A 109 -26.35 -5.67 -12.95
CA ILE A 109 -26.05 -5.75 -11.52
C ILE A 109 -26.40 -7.14 -10.97
N ARG A 110 -27.51 -7.73 -11.40
CA ARG A 110 -27.93 -9.09 -11.01
C ARG A 110 -26.91 -10.13 -11.49
N ALA A 111 -26.49 -10.07 -12.75
CA ALA A 111 -25.49 -10.97 -13.32
C ALA A 111 -24.12 -10.88 -12.60
N LEU A 112 -23.69 -9.68 -12.22
CA LEU A 112 -22.45 -9.47 -11.46
C LEU A 112 -22.52 -10.09 -10.06
N ARG A 113 -23.65 -9.97 -9.36
CA ARG A 113 -23.86 -10.59 -8.04
C ARG A 113 -23.80 -12.11 -8.12
N ASP A 114 -24.44 -12.71 -9.11
CA ASP A 114 -24.44 -14.16 -9.30
C ASP A 114 -23.05 -14.69 -9.65
N LYS A 115 -22.29 -13.95 -10.46
CA LYS A 115 -20.89 -14.29 -10.76
C LYS A 115 -20.01 -14.22 -9.50
N ALA A 116 -20.18 -13.19 -8.67
CA ALA A 116 -19.45 -13.06 -7.42
C ALA A 116 -19.76 -14.18 -6.42
N ARG A 117 -21.03 -14.64 -6.37
CA ARG A 117 -21.45 -15.75 -5.48
C ARG A 117 -20.91 -17.10 -5.90
N ARG A 118 -20.68 -17.33 -7.20
CA ARG A 118 -20.07 -18.57 -7.74
C ARG A 118 -18.55 -18.62 -7.62
N SER A 119 -17.90 -17.51 -7.24
CA SER A 119 -16.44 -17.37 -7.14
C SER A 119 -15.92 -17.44 -5.69
N GLN A 120 -16.81 -17.67 -4.72
CA GLN A 120 -16.50 -17.95 -3.31
C GLN A 120 -16.60 -19.45 -3.05
#